data_AF-B0N0Z5-F1
#
_entry.id   AF-B0N0Z5-F1
#
_cell.length_a   1.000
_cell.length_b   1.000
_cell.length_c   1.000
_cell.angle_alpha   90.00
_cell.angle_beta   90.00
_cell.angle_gamma   90.00
#
_symmetry.space_group_name_H-M   'P 1'
#
loop_
_entity.id
_entity.type
_entity.pdbx_description
1 polymer ?
#
loop_
_entity_poly.entity_id
_entity_poly.type
_entity_poly.pdbx_seq_one_letter_code
_entity_poly.pdbx_strand_id
1 'polypeptide(L)'
;MKCKKCGQELEIGVKFCPNCGEDCVSQDTGIPVKESVDKTKSAINDFGENMQKKEVEISGKKFNMLEVLTFGSGILAIISCFLPFASVSIFGYSQSVSLMDGGDGIICIALVVVALILSYLHKDIVALGLAGATAVLAVYEIFNAKSVLGGYGNISIGAYLLLLAAIGLVAGIFLVYNNTKKQQN
;
A
#
# COMPACT_ATOMS: atom_id res chain seq x y z
N MET A 1 5.83 -3.15 -42.27
CA MET A 1 4.86 -4.24 -41.94
C MET A 1 3.87 -4.41 -43.08
N LYS A 2 3.24 -5.57 -43.32
CA LYS A 2 2.24 -5.70 -44.40
C LYS A 2 0.81 -5.61 -43.85
N CYS A 3 -0.07 -4.89 -44.54
CA CYS A 3 -1.48 -4.82 -44.18
C CYS A 3 -2.11 -6.23 -44.29
N LYS A 4 -2.80 -6.70 -43.24
CA LYS A 4 -3.43 -8.03 -43.23
C LYS A 4 -4.57 -8.19 -44.23
N LYS A 5 -5.18 -7.08 -44.66
CA LYS A 5 -6.37 -7.07 -45.54
C LYS A 5 -6.02 -6.95 -47.01
N CYS A 6 -5.09 -6.05 -47.37
CA CYS A 6 -4.74 -5.79 -48.78
C CYS A 6 -3.30 -6.17 -49.14
N GLY A 7 -2.48 -6.61 -48.18
CA GLY A 7 -1.11 -7.11 -48.42
C GLY A 7 -0.06 -6.03 -48.71
N GLN A 8 -0.43 -4.76 -48.75
CA GLN A 8 0.50 -3.67 -49.05
C GLN A 8 1.54 -3.47 -47.93
N GLU A 9 2.75 -3.12 -48.33
CA GLU A 9 3.86 -2.79 -47.44
C GLU A 9 3.67 -1.39 -46.85
N LEU A 10 3.64 -1.32 -45.52
CA LEU A 10 3.38 -0.13 -44.71
C LEU A 10 4.64 0.31 -43.98
N GLU A 11 4.89 1.62 -44.02
CA GLU A 11 5.88 2.30 -43.19
C GLU A 11 5.46 2.31 -41.71
N ILE A 12 6.44 2.37 -40.82
CA ILE A 12 6.24 2.25 -39.37
C ILE A 12 5.66 3.56 -38.84
N GLY A 13 4.48 3.51 -38.21
CA GLY A 13 3.83 4.67 -37.58
C GLY A 13 2.53 5.16 -38.22
N VAL A 14 2.06 4.53 -39.30
CA VAL A 14 0.77 4.88 -39.93
C VAL A 14 -0.40 4.28 -39.14
N LYS A 15 -1.38 5.12 -38.77
CA LYS A 15 -2.56 4.71 -37.98
C LYS A 15 -3.60 3.92 -38.79
N PHE A 16 -3.67 4.16 -40.10
CA PHE A 16 -4.62 3.53 -41.02
C PHE A 16 -3.89 3.16 -42.31
N CYS A 17 -4.30 2.04 -42.92
CA CYS A 17 -3.77 1.62 -44.20
C CYS A 17 -4.24 2.58 -45.31
N PRO A 18 -3.34 3.28 -46.03
CA PRO A 18 -3.73 4.29 -47.02
C PRO A 18 -4.43 3.71 -48.27
N ASN A 19 -4.43 2.39 -48.45
CA ASN A 19 -5.02 1.74 -49.63
C ASN A 19 -6.40 1.12 -49.36
N CYS A 20 -6.61 0.50 -48.20
CA CYS A 20 -7.90 -0.14 -47.88
C CYS A 20 -8.64 0.49 -46.70
N GLY A 21 -8.07 1.52 -46.06
CA GLY A 21 -8.67 2.23 -44.93
C GLY A 21 -8.68 1.45 -43.61
N GLU A 22 -8.07 0.27 -43.55
CA GLU A 22 -8.09 -0.59 -42.36
C GLU A 22 -7.12 -0.09 -41.27
N ASP A 23 -7.59 -0.06 -40.02
CA ASP A 23 -6.82 0.37 -38.86
C ASP A 23 -5.56 -0.48 -38.67
N CYS A 24 -4.42 0.20 -38.66
CA CYS A 24 -3.13 -0.41 -38.36
C CYS A 24 -2.89 -0.23 -36.85
N VAL A 25 -3.66 -0.94 -36.03
CA VAL A 25 -3.49 -0.92 -34.57
C VAL A 25 -2.09 -1.46 -34.25
N SER A 26 -1.16 -0.53 -34.02
CA SER A 26 0.05 -0.78 -33.26
C SER A 26 -0.41 -1.20 -31.88
N GLN A 27 0.07 -2.35 -31.42
CA GLN A 27 -0.10 -2.76 -30.03
C GLN A 27 0.60 -1.70 -29.18
N ASP A 28 -0.20 -0.77 -28.68
CA ASP A 28 0.14 0.03 -27.51
C ASP A 28 0.60 -0.97 -26.46
N THR A 29 1.79 -0.76 -25.91
CA THR A 29 2.32 -1.51 -24.77
C THR A 29 1.51 -1.14 -23.53
N GLY A 30 0.23 -1.50 -23.52
CA GLY A 30 -0.59 -1.60 -22.34
C GLY A 30 -0.26 -2.90 -21.66
N ILE A 31 0.42 -2.84 -20.51
CA ILE A 31 0.41 -3.94 -19.54
C ILE A 31 -1.06 -4.36 -19.37
N PRO A 32 -1.44 -5.64 -19.50
CA PRO A 32 -2.82 -6.08 -19.30
C PRO A 32 -3.15 -5.97 -17.81
N VAL A 33 -3.53 -4.76 -17.39
CA VAL A 33 -3.92 -4.43 -16.01
C VAL A 33 -5.11 -5.29 -15.57
N LYS A 34 -5.99 -5.70 -16.50
CA LYS A 34 -7.15 -6.54 -16.16
C LYS A 34 -6.77 -7.94 -15.66
N GLU A 35 -5.87 -8.62 -16.35
CA GLU A 35 -5.50 -10.00 -15.98
C GLU A 35 -4.69 -10.06 -14.67
N SER A 36 -3.82 -9.08 -14.46
CA SER A 36 -3.06 -8.93 -13.21
C SER A 36 -3.96 -8.55 -12.03
N VAL A 37 -4.92 -7.64 -12.24
CA VAL A 37 -5.92 -7.29 -11.23
C VAL A 37 -6.83 -8.47 -10.91
N ASP A 38 -7.29 -9.25 -11.89
CA ASP A 38 -8.18 -10.40 -11.66
C ASP A 38 -7.47 -11.53 -10.90
N LYS A 39 -6.21 -11.83 -11.24
CA LYS A 39 -5.37 -12.78 -10.49
C LYS A 39 -5.15 -12.31 -9.06
N THR A 40 -4.84 -11.03 -8.84
CA THR A 40 -4.72 -10.46 -7.50
C THR A 40 -6.06 -10.54 -6.75
N LYS A 41 -7.19 -10.29 -7.42
CA LYS A 41 -8.55 -10.36 -6.85
C LYS A 41 -8.93 -11.77 -6.41
N SER A 42 -8.52 -12.79 -7.16
CA SER A 42 -8.70 -14.19 -6.80
C SER A 42 -7.83 -14.55 -5.60
N ALA A 43 -6.55 -14.16 -5.59
CA ALA A 43 -5.62 -14.48 -4.51
C ALA A 43 -6.01 -13.82 -3.17
N ILE A 44 -6.46 -12.56 -3.19
CA ILE A 44 -6.97 -11.89 -1.97
C ILE A 44 -8.28 -12.51 -1.46
N ASN A 45 -9.13 -13.02 -2.37
CA ASN A 45 -10.34 -13.74 -1.97
C ASN A 45 -10.00 -15.07 -1.30
N ASP A 46 -9.09 -15.84 -1.91
CA ASP A 46 -8.65 -17.14 -1.41
C ASP A 46 -7.94 -17.01 -0.05
N PHE A 47 -7.08 -15.98 0.09
CA PHE A 47 -6.46 -15.64 1.37
C PHE A 47 -7.50 -15.24 2.43
N GLY A 48 -8.49 -14.42 2.05
CA GLY A 48 -9.58 -14.00 2.94
C GLY A 48 -10.38 -15.19 3.47
N GLU A 49 -10.77 -16.13 2.61
CA GLU A 49 -11.52 -17.33 3.00
C GLU A 49 -10.69 -18.28 3.87
N ASN A 50 -9.41 -18.49 3.54
CA ASN A 50 -8.51 -19.32 4.35
C ASN A 50 -8.20 -18.70 5.73
N MET A 51 -8.30 -17.37 5.86
CA MET A 51 -8.13 -16.64 7.11
C MET A 51 -9.40 -16.56 7.97
N GLN A 52 -10.59 -16.77 7.39
CA GLN A 52 -11.86 -16.83 8.13
C GLN A 52 -12.02 -18.11 8.95
N LYS A 53 -11.40 -19.22 8.53
CA LYS A 53 -11.61 -20.53 9.17
C LYS A 53 -11.04 -20.65 10.59
N LYS A 54 -10.36 -19.60 11.07
CA LYS A 54 -9.85 -19.47 12.45
C LYS A 54 -10.42 -18.20 13.08
N GLU A 55 -11.67 -18.26 13.55
CA GLU A 55 -12.19 -17.28 14.49
C GLU A 55 -11.41 -17.41 15.81
N VAL A 56 -10.92 -16.30 16.34
CA VAL A 56 -10.31 -16.26 17.68
C VAL A 56 -11.27 -15.51 18.58
N GLU A 57 -11.77 -16.19 19.61
CA GLU A 57 -12.62 -15.58 20.62
C GLU A 57 -11.74 -14.94 21.69
N ILE A 58 -11.76 -13.61 21.77
CA ILE A 58 -11.05 -12.85 22.79
C ILE A 58 -12.11 -12.07 23.57
N SER A 59 -12.26 -12.41 24.86
CA SER A 59 -13.26 -11.79 25.76
C SER A 59 -14.71 -11.82 25.25
N GLY A 60 -15.17 -12.97 24.72
CA GLY A 60 -16.56 -13.16 24.29
C GLY A 60 -16.94 -12.45 22.98
N LYS A 61 -15.99 -11.78 22.33
CA LYS A 61 -16.15 -11.19 21.00
C LYS A 61 -15.35 -12.00 19.98
N LYS A 62 -16.01 -12.35 18.88
CA LYS A 62 -15.37 -13.07 17.76
C LYS A 62 -14.55 -12.08 16.95
N PHE A 63 -13.23 -12.28 16.91
CA PHE A 63 -12.34 -11.53 16.02
C PHE A 63 -11.98 -12.39 14.83
N ASN A 64 -12.06 -11.78 13.65
CA ASN A 64 -11.53 -12.40 12.43
C ASN A 64 -10.00 -12.26 12.40
N MET A 65 -9.31 -13.25 11.82
CA MET A 65 -7.84 -13.16 11.66
C MET A 65 -7.43 -11.89 10.87
N LEU A 66 -8.26 -11.44 9.92
CA LEU A 66 -8.09 -10.17 9.20
C LEU A 66 -8.09 -8.94 10.13
N GLU A 67 -8.97 -8.91 11.14
CA GLU A 67 -8.98 -7.84 12.13
C GLU A 67 -7.73 -7.91 13.01
N VAL A 68 -7.34 -9.11 13.44
CA VAL A 68 -6.10 -9.32 14.21
C VAL A 68 -4.87 -8.85 13.42
N LEU A 69 -4.81 -9.13 12.12
CA LEU A 69 -3.75 -8.66 11.23
C LEU A 69 -3.73 -7.13 11.12
N THR A 70 -4.92 -6.51 11.05
CA THR A 70 -5.06 -5.04 10.98
C THR A 70 -4.66 -4.36 12.28
N PHE A 71 -5.01 -4.93 13.44
CA PHE A 71 -4.53 -4.44 14.73
C PHE A 71 -3.01 -4.65 14.86
N GLY A 72 -2.49 -5.79 14.40
CA GLY A 72 -1.07 -6.09 14.39
C GLY A 72 -0.25 -5.08 13.57
N SER A 73 -0.73 -4.71 12.38
CA SER A 73 -0.08 -3.68 11.56
C SER A 73 -0.16 -2.30 12.19
N GLY A 74 -1.29 -1.93 12.80
CA GLY A 74 -1.43 -0.68 13.55
C GLY A 74 -0.48 -0.59 14.75
N ILE A 75 -0.35 -1.66 15.54
CA ILE A 75 0.60 -1.72 16.66
C ILE A 75 2.04 -1.59 16.16
N LEU A 76 2.38 -2.26 15.05
CA LEU A 76 3.71 -2.17 14.46
C LEU A 76 4.04 -0.74 14.00
N ALA A 77 3.06 -0.01 13.44
CA ALA A 77 3.22 1.39 13.05
C ALA A 77 3.44 2.31 14.26
N ILE A 78 2.78 2.04 15.39
CA ILE A 78 3.01 2.81 16.62
C ILE A 78 4.43 2.56 17.15
N ILE A 79 4.86 1.30 17.19
CA ILE A 79 6.21 0.93 17.65
C ILE A 79 7.27 1.58 16.75
N SER A 80 7.07 1.59 15.42
CA SER A 80 8.06 2.15 14.50
C SER A 80 8.30 3.65 14.69
N CYS A 81 7.33 4.41 15.23
CA CYS A 81 7.48 5.83 15.54
C CYS A 81 8.55 6.11 16.62
N PHE A 82 8.81 5.15 17.50
CA PHE A 82 9.82 5.25 18.56
C PHE A 82 11.17 4.65 18.17
N LEU A 83 11.24 3.96 17.04
CA LEU A 83 12.49 3.37 16.56
C LEU A 83 13.32 4.42 15.81
N PRO A 84 14.65 4.25 15.73
CA PRO A 84 15.52 5.04 14.88
C PRO A 84 14.96 5.10 13.45
N PHE A 85 14.53 6.28 13.04
CA PHE A 85 13.95 6.55 11.73
C PHE A 85 15.04 6.92 10.74
N ALA A 86 15.98 7.75 11.19
CA ALA A 86 17.13 8.19 10.43
C ALA A 86 18.36 8.26 11.33
N SER A 87 19.54 8.11 10.75
CA SER A 87 20.82 8.30 11.45
C SER A 87 21.80 9.09 10.61
N VAL A 88 22.62 9.89 11.28
CA VAL A 88 23.74 10.63 10.67
C VAL A 88 25.04 10.13 11.25
N SER A 89 26.06 10.00 10.41
CA SER A 89 27.40 9.60 10.85
C SER A 89 28.43 10.58 10.30
N ILE A 90 29.00 11.38 11.19
CA ILE A 90 29.98 12.41 10.83
C ILE A 90 31.16 12.29 11.79
N PHE A 91 32.36 12.12 11.23
CA PHE A 91 33.62 12.18 11.97
C PHE A 91 33.70 11.23 13.20
N GLY A 92 33.15 10.02 13.06
CA GLY A 92 33.14 8.99 14.11
C GLY A 92 32.00 9.10 15.12
N TYR A 93 31.15 10.12 15.03
CA TYR A 93 29.95 10.25 15.84
C TYR A 93 28.72 9.82 15.07
N SER A 94 27.90 8.95 15.67
CA SER A 94 26.62 8.50 15.13
C SER A 94 25.48 8.99 16.01
N GLN A 95 24.51 9.65 15.41
CA GLN A 95 23.27 10.09 16.06
C GLN A 95 22.09 9.55 15.30
N SER A 96 21.13 8.98 16.04
CA SER A 96 19.89 8.43 15.50
C SER A 96 18.72 9.25 16.01
N VAL A 97 17.80 9.59 15.12
CA VAL A 97 16.57 10.31 15.45
C VAL A 97 15.37 9.42 15.14
N SER A 98 14.42 9.34 16.06
CA SER A 98 13.14 8.69 15.84
C SER A 98 12.14 9.66 15.20
N LEU A 99 11.02 9.13 14.69
CA LEU A 99 9.96 9.98 14.16
C LEU A 99 9.30 10.83 15.27
N MET A 100 9.32 10.33 16.50
CA MET A 100 8.88 11.07 17.68
C MET A 100 9.78 12.29 17.97
N ASP A 101 11.10 12.14 17.83
CA ASP A 101 12.05 13.25 18.00
C ASP A 101 11.90 14.32 16.91
N GLY A 102 11.46 13.92 15.72
CA GLY A 102 11.12 14.81 14.62
C GLY A 102 9.80 15.57 14.78
N GLY A 103 8.97 15.22 15.77
CA GLY A 103 7.66 15.82 16.03
C GLY A 103 6.49 15.19 15.27
N ASP A 104 6.72 14.69 14.06
CA ASP A 104 5.67 14.12 13.21
C ASP A 104 5.16 12.75 13.71
N GLY A 105 5.88 12.11 14.64
CA GLY A 105 5.48 10.84 15.25
C GLY A 105 4.13 10.89 15.98
N ILE A 106 3.79 12.01 16.62
CA ILE A 106 2.51 12.20 17.31
C ILE A 106 1.36 12.20 16.31
N ILE A 107 1.54 12.87 15.16
CA ILE A 107 0.54 12.93 14.09
C ILE A 107 0.33 11.52 13.50
N CYS A 108 1.42 10.80 13.25
CA CYS A 108 1.35 9.43 12.77
C CYS A 108 0.57 8.51 13.73
N ILE A 109 0.88 8.55 15.03
CA ILE A 109 0.18 7.75 16.05
C ILE A 109 -1.29 8.13 16.13
N ALA A 110 -1.63 9.43 16.10
CA ALA A 110 -3.01 9.88 16.12
C ALA A 110 -3.80 9.34 14.92
N LEU A 111 -3.24 9.41 13.71
CA LEU A 111 -3.86 8.85 12.50
C LEU A 111 -4.10 7.34 12.61
N VAL A 112 -3.10 6.59 13.07
CA VAL A 112 -3.21 5.13 13.23
C VAL A 112 -4.26 4.76 14.28
N VAL A 113 -4.24 5.40 15.44
CA VAL A 113 -5.21 5.12 16.52
C VAL A 113 -6.63 5.42 16.07
N VAL A 114 -6.86 6.56 15.41
CA VAL A 114 -8.19 6.91 14.89
C VAL A 114 -8.62 5.93 13.80
N ALA A 115 -7.71 5.50 12.90
CA ALA A 115 -8.01 4.50 11.89
C ALA A 115 -8.41 3.14 12.52
N LEU A 116 -7.70 2.69 13.56
CA LEU A 116 -8.02 1.45 14.27
C LEU A 116 -9.39 1.53 14.98
N ILE A 117 -9.69 2.65 15.63
CA ILE A 117 -11.00 2.86 16.28
C ILE A 117 -12.11 2.86 15.24
N LEU A 118 -11.93 3.55 14.11
CA LEU A 118 -12.96 3.60 13.06
C LEU A 118 -13.14 2.24 12.36
N SER A 119 -12.06 1.49 12.17
CA SER A 119 -12.12 0.11 11.68
C SER A 119 -12.86 -0.79 12.67
N TYR A 120 -12.65 -0.62 13.98
CA TYR A 120 -13.39 -1.34 15.01
C TYR A 120 -14.89 -0.98 15.04
N LEU A 121 -15.25 0.26 14.68
CA LEU A 121 -16.64 0.72 14.56
C LEU A 121 -17.28 0.35 13.19
N HIS A 122 -16.61 -0.46 12.37
CA HIS A 122 -17.04 -0.84 11.02
C HIS A 122 -17.30 0.36 10.08
N LYS A 123 -16.62 1.49 10.31
CA LYS A 123 -16.61 2.66 9.41
C LYS A 123 -15.45 2.55 8.42
N ASP A 124 -15.39 1.41 7.73
CA ASP A 124 -14.21 0.94 7.00
C ASP A 124 -13.77 1.89 5.87
N ILE A 125 -14.71 2.59 5.21
CA ILE A 125 -14.39 3.55 4.15
C ILE A 125 -13.59 4.74 4.70
N VAL A 126 -13.98 5.26 5.86
CA VAL A 126 -13.28 6.38 6.50
C VAL A 126 -11.95 5.91 7.07
N ALA A 127 -11.94 4.72 7.68
CA ALA A 127 -10.73 4.10 8.18
C ALA A 127 -9.69 3.85 7.06
N LEU A 128 -10.14 3.45 5.87
CA LEU A 128 -9.29 3.26 4.69
C LEU A 128 -8.68 4.59 4.22
N GLY A 129 -9.46 5.68 4.26
CA GLY A 129 -8.96 7.02 3.97
C GLY A 129 -7.82 7.45 4.90
N LEU A 130 -7.99 7.21 6.22
CA LEU A 130 -6.95 7.51 7.21
C LEU A 130 -5.71 6.63 7.06
N ALA A 131 -5.89 5.33 6.81
CA ALA A 131 -4.75 4.44 6.55
C ALA A 131 -3.99 4.84 5.28
N GLY A 132 -4.70 5.30 4.25
CA GLY A 132 -4.10 5.91 3.07
C GLY A 132 -3.29 7.16 3.40
N ALA A 133 -3.83 8.06 4.24
CA ALA A 133 -3.10 9.23 4.72
C ALA A 133 -1.84 8.85 5.51
N THR A 134 -1.90 7.84 6.38
CA THR A 134 -0.73 7.30 7.09
C THR A 134 0.32 6.77 6.13
N ALA A 135 -0.07 6.06 5.06
CA ALA A 135 0.86 5.56 4.06
C ALA A 135 1.52 6.71 3.28
N VAL A 136 0.77 7.75 2.93
CA VAL A 136 1.32 8.95 2.28
C VAL A 136 2.31 9.67 3.21
N LEU A 137 1.97 9.83 4.49
CA LEU A 137 2.87 10.40 5.49
C LEU A 137 4.15 9.57 5.61
N ALA A 138 4.05 8.26 5.74
CA ALA A 138 5.23 7.37 5.83
C ALA A 138 6.17 7.54 4.63
N VAL A 139 5.62 7.63 3.41
CA VAL A 139 6.41 7.87 2.19
C VAL A 139 7.03 9.27 2.22
N TYR A 140 6.25 10.30 2.55
CA TYR A 140 6.72 11.68 2.67
C TYR A 140 7.91 11.78 3.64
N GLU A 141 7.81 11.18 4.83
CA GLU A 141 8.87 11.20 5.84
C GLU A 141 10.16 10.53 5.36
N ILE A 142 10.06 9.44 4.59
CA ILE A 142 11.24 8.79 4.00
C ILE A 142 11.93 9.72 3.00
N PHE A 143 11.16 10.39 2.15
CA PHE A 143 11.72 11.35 1.18
C PHE A 143 12.31 12.59 1.87
N ASN A 144 11.62 13.11 2.88
CA ASN A 144 12.06 14.25 3.68
C ASN A 144 13.32 13.91 4.48
N ALA A 145 13.36 12.76 5.15
CA ALA A 145 14.56 12.29 5.84
C ALA A 145 15.71 12.15 4.85
N LYS A 146 15.50 11.54 3.69
CA LYS A 146 16.56 11.39 2.68
C LYS A 146 17.09 12.74 2.17
N SER A 147 16.21 13.72 1.96
CA SER A 147 16.61 15.06 1.50
C SER A 147 17.38 15.83 2.58
N VAL A 148 16.99 15.72 3.85
CA VAL A 148 17.65 16.37 4.99
C VAL A 148 18.99 15.71 5.34
N LEU A 149 19.07 14.38 5.28
CA LEU A 149 20.30 13.62 5.60
C LEU A 149 21.40 13.80 4.53
N GLY A 150 21.01 14.11 3.30
CA GLY A 150 21.94 14.24 2.18
C GLY A 150 22.83 13.00 2.00
N GLY A 151 24.14 13.21 1.80
CA GLY A 151 25.13 12.13 1.68
C GLY A 151 25.75 11.66 3.00
N TYR A 152 25.32 12.22 4.14
CA TYR A 152 25.96 12.00 5.46
C TYR A 152 25.12 11.13 6.40
N GLY A 153 23.91 10.76 5.98
CA GLY A 153 23.00 9.96 6.79
C GLY A 153 22.30 8.86 6.03
N ASN A 154 21.73 7.94 6.79
CA ASN A 154 21.05 6.77 6.28
C ASN A 154 19.66 6.64 6.90
N ILE A 155 18.73 6.11 6.10
CA ILE A 155 17.42 5.69 6.59
C ILE A 155 17.60 4.46 7.48
N SER A 156 17.01 4.49 8.67
CA SER A 156 17.13 3.45 9.69
C SER A 156 15.91 2.52 9.71
N ILE A 157 15.97 1.48 10.53
CA ILE A 157 14.97 0.40 10.56
C ILE A 157 13.53 0.90 10.84
N GLY A 158 13.37 1.97 11.63
CA GLY A 158 12.06 2.52 11.97
C GLY A 158 11.27 2.97 10.74
N ALA A 159 11.95 3.55 9.74
CA ALA A 159 11.30 3.99 8.51
C ALA A 159 10.77 2.83 7.65
N TYR A 160 11.55 1.74 7.52
CA TYR A 160 11.10 0.55 6.80
C TYR A 160 9.94 -0.15 7.51
N LEU A 161 9.99 -0.23 8.84
CA LEU A 161 8.90 -0.78 9.64
C LEU A 161 7.63 0.07 9.53
N LEU A 162 7.75 1.40 9.52
CA LEU A 162 6.61 2.28 9.32
C LEU A 162 5.98 2.07 7.94
N LEU A 163 6.79 1.96 6.89
CA LEU A 163 6.29 1.72 5.53
C LEU A 163 5.57 0.37 5.40
N LEU A 164 6.19 -0.71 5.92
CA LEU A 164 5.57 -2.03 5.93
C LEU A 164 4.28 -2.06 6.74
N ALA A 165 4.28 -1.42 7.91
CA ALA A 165 3.11 -1.33 8.76
C ALA A 165 1.98 -0.53 8.10
N ALA A 166 2.29 0.58 7.41
CA ALA A 166 1.31 1.38 6.69
C ALA A 166 0.67 0.60 5.53
N ILE A 167 1.47 -0.13 4.75
CA ILE A 167 0.96 -1.02 3.70
C ILE A 167 0.07 -2.11 4.29
N GLY A 168 0.52 -2.74 5.38
CA GLY A 168 -0.26 -3.75 6.10
C GLY A 168 -1.57 -3.21 6.67
N LEU A 169 -1.58 -1.95 7.13
CA LEU A 169 -2.78 -1.28 7.64
C LEU A 169 -3.79 -1.02 6.52
N VAL A 170 -3.33 -0.47 5.38
CA VAL A 170 -4.18 -0.23 4.21
C VAL A 170 -4.75 -1.55 3.67
N ALA A 171 -3.90 -2.56 3.51
CA ALA A 171 -4.33 -3.87 3.02
C ALA A 171 -5.30 -4.55 4.01
N GLY A 172 -5.02 -4.51 5.31
CA GLY A 172 -5.86 -5.06 6.35
C GLY A 172 -7.27 -4.47 6.34
N ILE A 173 -7.38 -3.14 6.38
CA ILE A 173 -8.68 -2.44 6.35
C ILE A 173 -9.42 -2.69 5.03
N PHE A 174 -8.72 -2.69 3.89
CA PHE A 174 -9.33 -2.99 2.59
C PHE A 174 -9.90 -4.42 2.53
N LEU A 175 -9.19 -5.40 3.08
CA LEU A 175 -9.66 -6.78 3.17
C LEU A 175 -10.86 -6.91 4.11
N VAL A 176 -10.83 -6.24 5.27
CA VAL A 176 -11.96 -6.17 6.21
C VAL A 176 -13.19 -5.58 5.52
N TYR A 177 -13.05 -4.44 4.83
CA TYR A 177 -14.14 -3.80 4.09
C TYR A 177 -14.79 -4.73 3.05
N ASN A 178 -13.96 -5.39 2.22
CA ASN A 178 -14.47 -6.32 1.20
C ASN A 178 -15.17 -7.53 1.84
N ASN A 179 -14.69 -7.98 3.00
CA ASN A 179 -15.31 -9.08 3.72
C ASN A 179 -16.68 -8.68 4.30
N THR A 180 -16.77 -7.53 4.97
CA THR A 180 -18.03 -6.99 5.51
C THR A 180 -19.07 -6.83 4.42
N LYS A 181 -18.67 -6.35 3.22
CA LYS A 181 -19.57 -6.20 2.08
C LYS A 181 -20.06 -7.53 1.51
N LYS A 182 -19.25 -8.59 1.55
CA LYS A 182 -19.67 -9.93 1.09
C LYS A 182 -20.69 -10.59 2.02
N GLN A 183 -20.68 -10.29 3.33
CA GLN A 183 -21.65 -10.86 4.27
C GLN A 183 -23.02 -10.16 4.23
N GLN A 184 -23.14 -8.99 3.60
CA GLN A 184 -24.38 -8.21 3.50
C GLN A 184 -25.16 -8.45 2.19
N ASN A 185 -24.56 -9.11 1.20
CA ASN A 185 -25.16 -9.50 -0.07
C ASN A 185 -25.44 -11.00 -0.10
#